data_AF-A0A1J0LWF1-F1
#
_entry.id   AF-A0A1J0LWF1-F1
#
_cell.length_a   1.000
_cell.length_b   1.000
_cell.length_c   1.000
_cell.angle_alpha   90.00
_cell.angle_beta   90.00
_cell.angle_gamma   90.00
#
_symmetry.space_group_name_H-M   'P 1'
#
loop_
_entity.id
_entity.type
_entity.pdbx_description
1 polymer ?
#
loop_
_entity_poly.entity_id
_entity_poly.type
_entity_poly.pdbx_seq_one_letter_code
_entity_poly.pdbx_strand_id
1 'polypeptide(L)'
;MLAFLDKLKKAEALLKEEKLLPVMGCKDLFVVEGQEGKGHYLVDLGAETCTCPAWTQGKSRPCKHPLAAVLHLWREGGRTGHATRAVGEGPVA
;
A
#
# COMPACT_ATOMS: atom_id res chain seq x y z
N MET A 1 7.57 -1.69 -19.72
CA MET A 1 8.36 -1.33 -18.52
C MET A 1 7.95 0.03 -17.93
N LEU A 2 7.79 1.09 -18.73
CA LEU A 2 7.42 2.45 -18.26
C LEU A 2 6.06 2.53 -17.51
N ALA A 3 5.02 1.86 -18.01
CA ALA A 3 3.68 1.91 -17.43
C ALA A 3 3.57 1.36 -15.99
N PHE A 4 4.47 0.44 -15.60
CA PHE A 4 4.53 -0.08 -14.23
C PHE A 4 5.15 0.94 -13.27
N LEU A 5 6.22 1.63 -13.70
CA LEU A 5 6.85 2.69 -12.92
C LEU A 5 5.86 3.83 -12.64
N ASP A 6 5.03 4.19 -13.60
CA ASP A 6 3.98 5.21 -13.40
C ASP A 6 2.90 4.75 -12.39
N LYS A 7 2.55 3.47 -12.40
CA LYS A 7 1.63 2.90 -11.39
C LYS A 7 2.26 2.92 -10.00
N LEU A 8 3.55 2.62 -9.89
CA LEU A 8 4.28 2.66 -8.63
C LEU A 8 4.35 4.09 -8.06
N LYS A 9 4.67 5.09 -8.90
CA LYS A 9 4.65 6.51 -8.51
C LYS A 9 3.27 6.93 -7.98
N LYS A 10 2.21 6.52 -8.67
CA LYS A 10 0.82 6.79 -8.24
C LYS A 10 0.46 6.08 -6.94
N ALA A 11 0.95 4.85 -6.75
CA ALA A 11 0.76 4.10 -5.50
C ALA A 11 1.49 4.79 -4.33
N GLU A 12 2.70 5.29 -4.55
CA GLU A 12 3.45 6.02 -3.55
C GLU A 12 2.78 7.35 -3.16
N ALA A 13 2.18 8.06 -4.13
CA ALA A 13 1.43 9.28 -3.87
C ALA A 13 0.24 9.03 -2.93
N LEU A 14 -0.49 7.91 -3.09
CA LEU A 14 -1.59 7.54 -2.19
C LEU A 14 -1.14 7.38 -0.73
N LEU A 15 0.09 6.88 -0.51
CA LEU A 15 0.65 6.75 0.83
C LEU A 15 1.09 8.10 1.41
N LYS A 16 1.60 9.01 0.57
CA LYS A 16 1.99 10.36 1.00
C LYS A 16 0.79 11.23 1.35
N GLU A 17 -0.33 11.01 0.66
CA GLU A 17 -1.59 11.72 0.88
C GLU A 17 -2.45 11.10 2.01
N GLU A 18 -1.97 10.06 2.69
CA GLU A 18 -2.70 9.34 3.75
C GLU A 18 -4.08 8.81 3.33
N LYS A 19 -4.26 8.58 2.02
CA LYS A 19 -5.52 8.10 1.43
C LYS A 19 -5.70 6.59 1.52
N LEU A 20 -4.78 5.88 2.16
CA LEU A 20 -4.82 4.44 2.32
C LEU A 20 -4.73 4.12 3.81
N LEU A 21 -5.79 3.49 4.32
CA LEU A 21 -5.94 3.18 5.74
C LEU A 21 -6.12 1.66 5.91
N PRO A 22 -5.37 1.01 6.82
CA PRO A 22 -5.60 -0.38 7.15
C PRO A 22 -6.94 -0.56 7.86
N VAL A 23 -7.62 -1.68 7.61
CA VAL A 23 -8.84 -2.05 8.34
C VAL A 23 -8.44 -2.69 9.66
N MET A 24 -8.88 -2.10 10.78
CA MET A 24 -8.54 -2.63 12.11
C MET A 24 -9.00 -4.07 12.28
N GLY A 25 -8.10 -4.92 12.78
CA GLY A 25 -8.36 -6.36 12.99
C GLY A 25 -8.20 -7.22 11.74
N CYS A 26 -7.94 -6.64 10.56
CA CYS A 26 -7.77 -7.36 9.32
C CYS A 26 -6.39 -7.05 8.70
N LYS A 27 -5.49 -8.05 8.64
CA LYS A 27 -4.10 -7.85 8.20
C LYS A 27 -3.97 -7.50 6.71
N ASP A 28 -4.89 -7.99 5.89
CA ASP A 28 -4.80 -7.92 4.43
C ASP A 28 -5.82 -6.95 3.81
N LEU A 29 -6.63 -6.28 4.63
CA LEU A 29 -7.68 -5.37 4.17
C LEU A 29 -7.30 -3.90 4.36
N PHE A 30 -7.48 -3.13 3.29
CA PHE A 30 -7.22 -1.70 3.26
C PHE A 30 -8.37 -0.96 2.62
N VAL A 31 -8.63 0.25 3.13
CA VAL A 31 -9.57 1.19 2.54
C VAL A 31 -8.78 2.31 1.88
N VAL A 32 -9.12 2.61 0.63
CA VAL A 32 -8.52 3.71 -0.13
C VAL A 32 -9.58 4.76 -0.45
N GLU A 33 -9.30 6.01 -0.13
CA GLU A 33 -10.17 7.12 -0.52
C GLU A 33 -10.13 7.35 -2.04
N GLY A 34 -11.31 7.50 -2.65
CA GLY A 34 -11.44 7.77 -4.07
C GLY A 34 -10.81 9.12 -4.47
N GLN A 35 -10.35 9.21 -5.73
CA GLN A 35 -10.01 10.52 -6.28
C GLN A 35 -11.28 11.40 -6.25
N GLU A 36 -11.11 12.67 -5.84
CA GLU A 36 -12.18 13.65 -5.60
C GLU A 36 -13.05 13.43 -4.34
N GLY A 37 -12.64 12.58 -3.39
CA GLY A 37 -13.40 12.35 -2.14
C GLY A 37 -14.72 11.59 -2.36
N LYS A 38 -14.92 11.03 -3.56
CA LYS A 38 -16.12 10.26 -3.92
C LYS A 38 -15.93 8.80 -3.53
N GLY A 39 -16.27 8.51 -2.28
CA GLY A 39 -16.37 7.16 -1.75
C GLY A 39 -15.03 6.49 -1.44
N HIS A 40 -15.13 5.23 -1.04
CA HIS A 40 -14.02 4.42 -0.57
C HIS A 40 -13.94 3.11 -1.36
N TYR A 41 -12.72 2.69 -1.67
CA TYR A 41 -12.44 1.41 -2.31
C TYR A 41 -11.84 0.45 -1.30
N LEU A 42 -12.35 -0.78 -1.28
CA LEU A 42 -11.77 -1.86 -0.52
C LEU A 42 -10.68 -2.53 -1.34
N VAL A 43 -9.56 -2.81 -0.71
CA VAL A 43 -8.45 -3.60 -1.23
C VAL A 43 -8.30 -4.80 -0.32
N ASP A 44 -8.29 -5.98 -0.92
CA ASP A 44 -8.04 -7.24 -0.23
C ASP A 44 -6.80 -7.87 -0.83
N LEU A 45 -5.70 -7.86 -0.08
CA LEU A 45 -4.45 -8.47 -0.50
C LEU A 45 -4.48 -9.99 -0.44
N GLY A 46 -5.27 -10.58 0.46
CA GLY A 46 -5.40 -12.03 0.61
C GLY A 46 -6.18 -12.66 -0.55
N ALA A 47 -7.21 -11.98 -1.03
CA ALA A 47 -7.97 -12.37 -2.23
C ALA A 47 -7.42 -11.75 -3.53
N GLU A 48 -6.36 -10.94 -3.45
CA GLU A 48 -5.82 -10.17 -4.58
C GLU A 48 -6.89 -9.35 -5.33
N THR A 49 -7.78 -8.65 -4.62
CA THR A 49 -8.89 -7.89 -5.23
C THR A 49 -8.90 -6.41 -4.86
N CYS A 50 -9.60 -5.62 -5.69
CA CYS A 50 -9.89 -4.21 -5.40
C CYS A 50 -11.28 -3.83 -5.93
N THR A 51 -12.04 -3.01 -5.20
CA THR A 51 -13.37 -2.55 -5.63
C THR A 51 -13.36 -1.30 -6.51
N CYS A 52 -12.17 -0.79 -6.87
CA CYS A 52 -12.11 0.42 -7.69
C CYS A 52 -12.58 0.20 -9.14
N PRO A 53 -13.10 1.24 -9.81
CA PRO A 53 -13.60 1.13 -11.20
C PRO A 53 -12.57 0.58 -12.18
N ALA A 54 -11.29 0.92 -12.01
CA ALA A 54 -10.22 0.42 -12.87
C ALA A 54 -10.04 -1.11 -12.76
N TRP A 55 -10.34 -1.69 -11.60
CA TRP A 55 -10.28 -3.13 -11.36
C TRP A 55 -11.56 -3.83 -11.81
N THR A 56 -12.71 -3.34 -11.34
CA THR A 56 -14.04 -3.95 -11.57
C THR A 56 -14.43 -3.91 -13.05
N GLN A 57 -14.01 -2.86 -13.78
CA GLN A 57 -14.23 -2.75 -15.23
C GLN A 57 -13.11 -3.40 -16.06
N GLY A 58 -12.15 -4.09 -15.44
CA GLY A 58 -11.07 -4.81 -16.14
C GLY A 58 -10.05 -3.92 -16.85
N LYS A 59 -10.05 -2.60 -16.60
CA LYS A 59 -9.17 -1.63 -17.29
C LYS A 59 -7.69 -1.75 -16.91
N SER A 60 -7.40 -2.15 -15.66
CA SER A 60 -6.03 -2.33 -15.18
C SER A 60 -5.94 -3.37 -14.08
N ARG A 61 -5.10 -4.39 -14.29
CA ARG A 61 -4.75 -5.40 -13.28
C ARG A 61 -3.22 -5.62 -13.23
N PRO A 62 -2.57 -5.52 -12.06
CA PRO A 62 -3.09 -4.89 -10.85
C PRO A 62 -3.36 -3.40 -11.09
N CYS A 63 -4.34 -2.85 -10.38
CA CYS A 63 -4.53 -1.41 -10.29
C CYS A 63 -3.55 -0.81 -9.26
N LYS A 64 -3.54 0.51 -9.10
CA LYS A 64 -2.57 1.20 -8.20
C LYS A 64 -2.81 0.93 -6.70
N HIS A 65 -3.99 0.46 -6.30
CA HIS A 65 -4.37 0.34 -4.89
C HIS A 65 -3.75 -0.89 -4.19
N PRO A 66 -3.79 -2.12 -4.75
CA PRO A 66 -3.02 -3.24 -4.19
C PRO A 66 -1.53 -2.94 -4.10
N LEU A 67 -0.96 -2.24 -5.09
CA LEU A 67 0.44 -1.81 -5.04
C LEU A 67 0.70 -0.87 -3.86
N ALA A 68 -0.20 0.08 -3.60
CA ALA A 68 -0.07 0.99 -2.46
C ALA A 68 -0.17 0.24 -1.12
N ALA A 69 -1.09 -0.73 -1.01
CA ALA A 69 -1.23 -1.55 0.19
C ALA A 69 0.01 -2.44 0.45
N VAL A 70 0.59 -3.05 -0.59
CA VAL A 70 1.86 -3.79 -0.46
C VAL A 70 3.01 -2.86 -0.03
N LEU A 71 3.10 -1.66 -0.62
CA LEU A 71 4.10 -0.67 -0.22
C LEU A 71 3.90 -0.19 1.23
N HIS A 72 2.66 -0.09 1.69
CA HIS A 72 2.34 0.22 3.09
C HIS A 72 2.89 -0.85 4.02
N LEU A 73 2.53 -2.13 3.79
CA LEU A 73 3.02 -3.27 4.57
C LEU A 73 4.54 -3.37 4.55
N TRP A 74 5.18 -3.14 3.40
CA TRP A 74 6.64 -3.13 3.31
C TRP A 74 7.26 -2.02 4.17
N ARG A 75 6.67 -0.82 4.17
CA ARG A 75 7.13 0.30 5.02
C ARG A 75 6.90 0.05 6.50
N GLU A 76 5.81 -0.61 6.88
CA GLU A 76 5.55 -0.99 8.27
C GLU A 76 6.51 -2.10 8.73
N GLY A 77 6.67 -3.15 7.93
CA GLY A 77 7.62 -4.24 8.16
C GLY A 77 9.06 -3.76 8.27
N GLY A 78 9.45 -2.81 7.40
CA GLY A 78 10.75 -2.13 7.46
C GLY A 78 10.93 -1.30 8.73
N ARG A 79 9.88 -0.61 9.22
CA ARG A 79 9.91 0.11 10.50
C ARG A 79 10.06 -0.82 11.70
N THR A 80 9.37 -1.97 11.71
CA THR A 80 9.52 -2.97 12.76
C THR A 80 10.89 -3.66 12.73
N GLY A 81 11.48 -3.88 11.55
CA GLY A 81 12.82 -4.46 11.40
C GLY A 81 13.98 -3.48 11.66
N HIS A 82 13.75 -2.17 11.54
CA HIS A 82 14.76 -1.15 11.87
C HIS A 82 14.76 -0.79 13.37
N ALA A 83 13.62 -0.93 14.05
CA ALA A 83 13.53 -0.74 15.51
C ALA A 83 14.34 -1.79 16.29
N THR A 84 14.61 -2.97 15.71
CA THR A 84 15.43 -4.02 16.35
C THR A 84 16.94 -3.86 16.13
N ARG A 85 17.40 -2.87 15.34
CA ARG A 85 18.83 -2.63 15.06
C ARG A 85 19.42 -1.41 15.77
N ALA A 86 18.70 -0.84 16.73
CA ALA A 86 19.15 0.34 17.50
C ALA A 86 19.54 0.01 18.95
N VAL A 87 19.89 -1.25 19.26
CA VAL A 87 20.52 -1.61 20.54
C VAL A 87 21.76 -2.44 20.26
N GLY A 88 22.91 -1.77 20.38
CA GLY A 88 24.18 -2.37 20.81
C GLY A 88 25.02 -3.00 19.72
N GLU A 89 25.95 -2.23 19.16
CA GLU A 89 27.32 -2.68 18.87
C GLU A 89 28.19 -1.43 18.70
N GLY A 90 28.75 -0.97 19.83
CA GLY A 90 29.88 -0.04 19.82
C GLY A 90 31.14 -0.74 19.32
N PRO A 91 32.17 0.01 18.88
CA PRO A 91 33.35 -0.56 18.27
C PRO A 91 34.14 -1.33 19.34
N VAL A 92 34.44 -2.60 19.06
CA VAL A 92 35.50 -3.32 19.77
C VAL A 92 36.82 -2.96 19.09
N ALA A 93 37.77 -2.54 19.94
CA ALA A 93 39.08 -1.95 19.70
C ALA A 93 39.90 -2.51 18.52
#